data_AF-G8G8V9-F1
#
_entry.id   AF-G8G8V9-F1
#
_cell.length_a   1.000
_cell.length_b   1.000
_cell.length_c   1.000
_cell.angle_alpha   90.00
_cell.angle_beta   90.00
_cell.angle_gamma   90.00
#
_symmetry.space_group_name_H-M   'P 1'
#
loop_
_entity.id
_entity.type
_entity.pdbx_description
1 polymer ?
#
loop_
_entity_poly.entity_id
_entity_poly.type
_entity_poly.pdbx_seq_one_letter_code
_entity_poly.pdbx_strand_id
1 'polypeptide(L)'
;MKLPSSVGQKKIKALEQMLLELGVELSPTPTEELVHMFNELRSDLVLLYELKQACANCEYELQMLRHRHEALARAGVLGGPATPASGPAPASAEPAVAEPGLGPDPTKDTIIDVVGAPLTPNS
;
A
#
# COMPACT_ATOMS: atom_id res chain seq x y z
N MET A 1 -17.06 30.68 7.61
CA MET A 1 -16.14 29.68 8.21
C MET A 1 -16.17 29.81 9.73
N LYS A 2 -15.98 28.72 10.50
CA LYS A 2 -15.87 28.80 11.97
C LYS A 2 -14.43 29.19 12.35
N LEU A 3 -14.27 30.31 13.04
CA LEU A 3 -12.99 30.74 13.60
C LEU A 3 -12.56 29.81 14.76
N PRO A 4 -11.25 29.64 14.99
CA PRO A 4 -10.75 28.81 16.09
C PRO A 4 -11.22 29.33 17.45
N SER A 5 -11.50 28.41 18.38
CA SER A 5 -12.02 28.70 19.73
C SER A 5 -11.08 29.55 20.59
N SER A 6 -9.82 29.72 20.18
CA SER A 6 -8.84 30.63 20.79
C SER A 6 -9.20 32.12 20.63
N VAL A 7 -10.15 32.46 19.73
CA VAL A 7 -10.65 33.82 19.54
C VAL A 7 -11.98 33.97 20.28
N GLY A 8 -11.97 34.70 21.40
CA GLY A 8 -13.20 34.92 22.19
C GLY A 8 -14.32 35.62 21.41
N GLN A 9 -15.58 35.34 21.75
CA GLN A 9 -16.78 35.84 21.03
C GLN A 9 -16.79 37.35 20.78
N LYS A 10 -16.30 38.17 21.72
CA LYS A 10 -16.21 39.63 21.54
C LYS A 10 -15.27 40.04 20.40
N LYS A 11 -14.15 39.33 20.25
CA LYS A 11 -13.20 39.55 19.15
C LYS A 11 -13.78 39.08 17.82
N ILE A 12 -14.52 37.97 17.82
CA ILE A 12 -15.24 37.48 16.64
C ILE A 12 -16.23 38.55 16.17
N LYS A 13 -17.11 39.05 17.05
CA LYS A 13 -18.09 40.09 16.68
C LYS A 13 -17.45 41.41 16.23
N ALA A 14 -16.34 41.81 16.84
CA ALA A 14 -15.61 43.00 16.40
C ALA A 14 -15.05 42.82 14.98
N LEU A 15 -14.55 41.63 14.67
CA LEU A 15 -14.06 41.30 13.33
C LEU A 15 -15.20 41.26 12.30
N GLU A 16 -16.35 40.68 12.66
CA GLU A 16 -17.54 40.67 11.81
C GLU A 16 -18.02 42.09 11.49
N GLN A 17 -18.04 42.97 12.49
CA GLN A 17 -18.40 44.38 12.34
C GLN A 17 -17.43 45.13 11.42
N MET A 18 -16.12 44.93 11.59
CA MET A 18 -15.10 45.54 10.72
C MET A 18 -15.21 45.06 9.26
N LEU A 19 -15.51 43.77 9.04
CA LEU A 19 -15.74 43.23 7.70
C LEU A 19 -16.97 43.88 7.05
N LEU A 20 -18.05 44.06 7.83
CA LEU A 20 -19.25 44.76 7.38
C LEU A 20 -18.95 46.21 6.96
N GLU A 21 -18.17 46.94 7.76
CA GLU A 21 -17.78 48.33 7.49
C GLU A 21 -16.93 48.48 6.22
N LEU A 22 -16.12 47.47 5.91
CA LEU A 22 -15.31 47.40 4.68
C LEU A 22 -16.12 46.89 3.46
N GLY A 23 -17.40 46.57 3.62
CA GLY A 23 -18.24 46.01 2.55
C GLY A 23 -17.87 44.58 2.16
N VAL A 24 -17.14 43.86 3.03
CA VAL A 24 -16.73 42.48 2.80
C VAL A 24 -17.82 41.54 3.29
N GLU A 25 -18.34 40.71 2.40
CA GLU A 25 -19.36 39.71 2.73
C GLU A 25 -18.80 38.66 3.72
N LEU A 26 -19.53 38.41 4.80
CA LEU A 26 -19.17 37.42 5.85
C LEU A 26 -19.23 35.97 5.37
N SER A 27 -20.05 35.73 4.35
CA SER A 27 -20.27 34.44 3.71
C SER A 27 -20.21 34.63 2.19
N PRO A 28 -19.01 34.87 1.63
CA PRO A 28 -18.90 35.08 0.19
C PRO A 28 -19.45 33.86 -0.54
N THR A 29 -20.23 34.12 -1.57
CA THR A 29 -20.71 33.06 -2.46
C THR A 29 -19.50 32.33 -3.05
N PRO A 30 -19.47 30.98 -3.07
CA PRO A 30 -18.37 30.24 -3.69
C PRO A 30 -18.17 30.74 -5.12
N THR A 31 -16.95 31.16 -5.45
CA THR A 31 -16.65 31.64 -6.81
C THR A 31 -16.78 30.48 -7.79
N GLU A 32 -17.27 30.76 -9.00
CA GLU A 32 -17.44 29.74 -10.04
C GLU A 32 -16.12 29.00 -10.33
N GLU A 33 -15.00 29.72 -10.32
CA GLU A 33 -13.65 29.17 -10.47
C GLU A 33 -13.30 28.15 -9.38
N LEU A 34 -13.57 28.48 -8.11
CA LEU A 34 -13.30 27.58 -6.99
C LEU A 34 -14.17 26.33 -7.07
N VAL A 35 -15.45 26.49 -7.43
CA VAL A 35 -16.39 25.38 -7.62
C VAL A 35 -15.94 24.49 -8.78
N HIS A 36 -15.46 25.08 -9.87
CA HIS A 36 -14.95 24.34 -11.03
C HIS A 36 -13.72 23.50 -10.65
N MET A 37 -12.68 24.13 -10.08
CA MET A 37 -11.46 23.44 -9.63
C MET A 37 -11.75 22.32 -8.65
N PHE A 38 -12.69 22.54 -7.71
CA PHE A 38 -13.05 21.51 -6.74
C PHE A 38 -13.76 20.32 -7.39
N ASN A 39 -14.61 20.57 -8.39
CA ASN A 39 -15.30 19.50 -9.12
C ASN A 39 -14.37 18.73 -10.05
N GLU A 40 -13.38 19.39 -10.65
CA GLU A 40 -12.32 18.76 -11.43
C GLU A 40 -11.51 17.82 -10.53
N LEU A 41 -11.00 18.33 -9.40
CA LEU A 41 -10.30 17.53 -8.39
C LEU A 41 -11.15 16.34 -7.90
N ARG A 42 -12.44 16.55 -7.65
CA ARG A 42 -13.34 15.47 -7.24
C ARG A 42 -13.44 14.38 -8.30
N SER A 43 -13.49 14.76 -9.58
CA SER A 43 -13.54 13.82 -10.70
C SER A 43 -12.24 13.01 -10.81
N ASP A 44 -11.09 13.67 -10.64
CA ASP A 44 -9.79 13.02 -10.61
C ASP A 44 -9.65 12.02 -9.46
N LEU A 45 -10.13 12.38 -8.27
CA LEU A 45 -10.10 11.49 -7.10
C LEU A 45 -10.98 10.26 -7.30
N VAL A 46 -12.14 10.40 -7.96
CA VAL A 46 -13.01 9.27 -8.32
C VAL A 46 -12.28 8.35 -9.29
N LEU A 47 -11.71 8.89 -10.37
CA LEU A 47 -10.95 8.11 -11.34
C LEU A 47 -9.77 7.38 -10.68
N LEU A 48 -9.02 8.06 -9.81
CA LEU A 48 -7.92 7.45 -9.07
C LEU A 48 -8.39 6.25 -8.23
N TYR A 49 -9.56 6.37 -7.57
CA TYR A 49 -10.11 5.28 -6.77
C TYR A 49 -10.51 4.08 -7.63
N GLU A 50 -11.16 4.32 -8.77
CA GLU A 50 -11.51 3.30 -9.74
C GLU A 50 -10.27 2.57 -10.26
N LEU A 51 -9.21 3.31 -10.61
CA LEU A 51 -7.93 2.72 -11.03
C LEU A 51 -7.29 1.88 -9.93
N LYS A 52 -7.26 2.38 -8.69
CA LYS A 52 -6.72 1.61 -7.56
C LYS A 52 -7.48 0.31 -7.36
N GLN A 53 -8.80 0.34 -7.48
CA GLN A 53 -9.63 -0.85 -7.37
C GLN A 53 -9.40 -1.84 -8.52
N ALA A 54 -9.28 -1.33 -9.75
CA ALA A 54 -8.94 -2.15 -10.92
C ALA A 54 -7.57 -2.81 -10.76
N CYS A 55 -6.54 -2.07 -10.31
CA CYS A 55 -5.21 -2.62 -10.03
C CYS A 55 -5.26 -3.73 -8.99
N ALA A 56 -5.94 -3.50 -7.86
CA ALA A 56 -6.09 -4.52 -6.81
C ALA A 56 -6.80 -5.78 -7.32
N ASN A 57 -7.80 -5.62 -8.19
CA ASN A 57 -8.49 -6.76 -8.81
C ASN A 57 -7.56 -7.54 -9.74
N CYS A 58 -6.78 -6.87 -10.58
CA CYS A 58 -5.82 -7.52 -11.47
C CYS A 58 -4.74 -8.29 -10.68
N GLU A 59 -4.23 -7.73 -9.58
CA GLU A 59 -3.28 -8.42 -8.70
C GLU A 59 -3.87 -9.68 -8.10
N TYR A 60 -5.12 -9.61 -7.63
CA TYR A 60 -5.84 -10.77 -7.09
C TYR A 60 -6.04 -11.86 -8.15
N GLU A 61 -6.54 -11.50 -9.33
CA GLU A 61 -6.75 -12.46 -10.43
C GLU A 61 -5.43 -13.13 -10.86
N LEU A 62 -4.34 -12.37 -10.90
CA LEU A 62 -3.02 -12.89 -11.23
C LEU A 62 -2.50 -13.86 -10.16
N GLN A 63 -2.68 -13.55 -8.87
CA GLN A 63 -2.33 -14.47 -7.78
C GLN A 63 -3.17 -15.75 -7.86
N MET A 64 -4.48 -15.62 -8.07
CA MET A 64 -5.39 -16.76 -8.23
C MET A 64 -4.98 -17.65 -9.42
N LEU A 65 -4.60 -17.04 -10.55
CA LEU A 65 -4.15 -17.75 -11.73
C LEU A 65 -2.83 -18.50 -11.48
N ARG A 66 -1.86 -17.87 -10.80
CA ARG A 66 -0.60 -18.52 -10.39
C ARG A 66 -0.86 -19.74 -9.51
N HIS A 67 -1.70 -19.60 -8.48
CA HIS A 67 -2.04 -20.73 -7.61
C HIS A 67 -2.70 -21.88 -8.38
N ARG A 68 -3.63 -21.56 -9.30
CA ARG A 68 -4.27 -22.57 -10.16
C ARG A 68 -3.26 -23.27 -11.07
N HIS A 69 -2.34 -22.51 -11.67
CA HIS A 69 -1.29 -23.05 -12.51
C HIS A 69 -0.36 -24.00 -11.73
N GLU A 70 0.08 -23.61 -10.54
CA GLU A 70 0.91 -24.44 -9.66
C GLU A 70 0.19 -25.72 -9.21
N ALA A 71 -1.13 -25.65 -8.95
CA ALA A 71 -1.94 -26.82 -8.65
C ALA A 71 -2.02 -27.79 -9.85
N LEU A 72 -2.21 -27.28 -11.07
CA LEU A 72 -2.25 -28.09 -12.29
C LEU A 72 -0.89 -28.71 -12.63
N ALA A 73 0.20 -27.97 -12.44
CA ALA A 73 1.56 -28.48 -12.60
C ALA A 73 1.84 -29.62 -11.62
N ARG A 74 1.46 -29.47 -10.34
CA ARG A 74 1.58 -30.53 -9.32
C ARG A 74 0.71 -31.74 -9.61
N ALA A 75 -0.48 -31.54 -10.16
CA ALA A 75 -1.40 -32.62 -10.55
C ALA A 75 -0.93 -33.39 -11.80
N GLY A 76 0.21 -33.02 -12.42
CA GLY A 76 0.74 -33.66 -13.62
C GLY A 76 -0.06 -33.36 -14.89
N VAL A 77 -1.08 -32.49 -14.82
CA VAL A 77 -1.97 -32.17 -15.94
C VAL A 77 -1.29 -31.29 -17.00
N LEU A 78 -0.23 -30.55 -16.61
CA LEU A 78 0.60 -29.77 -17.54
C LEU A 78 1.88 -30.51 -18.00
N GLY A 79 2.01 -31.81 -17.65
CA GLY A 79 3.17 -32.63 -18.05
C GLY A 79 3.04 -33.20 -19.47
N GLY A 80 3.58 -32.48 -20.46
CA GLY A 80 4.10 -33.10 -21.71
C GLY A 80 5.45 -33.77 -21.46
N PRO A 81 5.84 -34.78 -22.25
CA PRO A 81 6.38 -36.05 -21.77
C PRO A 81 7.60 -35.87 -20.87
N ALA A 82 7.50 -36.43 -19.67
CA ALA A 82 8.67 -36.77 -18.87
C ALA A 82 9.62 -37.60 -19.75
N THR A 83 10.77 -37.04 -20.08
CA THR A 83 11.93 -37.85 -20.44
C THR A 83 12.32 -38.60 -19.17
N PRO A 84 12.21 -39.94 -19.13
CA PRO A 84 12.67 -40.69 -17.99
C PRO A 84 14.20 -40.70 -18.06
N ALA A 85 14.83 -39.84 -17.28
CA ALA A 85 16.22 -40.04 -16.89
C ALA A 85 16.27 -41.28 -15.98
N SER A 86 16.70 -42.43 -16.52
CA SER A 86 17.45 -43.42 -15.75
C SER A 86 18.07 -44.51 -16.62
N GLY A 87 19.41 -44.64 -16.53
CA GLY A 87 20.23 -45.72 -17.09
C GLY A 87 21.72 -45.43 -16.86
N PRO A 88 22.49 -46.27 -16.14
CA PRO A 88 23.73 -45.85 -15.47
C PRO A 88 25.07 -46.14 -16.20
N ALA A 89 26.07 -45.29 -15.92
CA ALA A 89 27.55 -45.48 -15.90
C ALA A 89 28.33 -45.68 -17.23
N PRO A 90 29.69 -45.51 -17.31
CA PRO A 90 30.67 -45.03 -16.32
C PRO A 90 31.70 -43.96 -16.82
N ALA A 91 32.40 -43.35 -15.86
CA ALA A 91 33.80 -42.84 -15.86
C ALA A 91 34.37 -42.05 -17.06
N SER A 92 34.78 -40.79 -16.82
CA SER A 92 36.21 -40.38 -16.86
C SER A 92 36.44 -38.89 -16.56
N ALA A 93 37.50 -38.67 -15.78
CA ALA A 93 38.35 -37.46 -15.67
C ALA A 93 37.85 -36.26 -14.83
N GLU A 94 38.34 -36.24 -13.57
CA GLU A 94 38.76 -34.99 -12.88
C GLU A 94 39.88 -34.27 -13.67
N PRO A 95 40.10 -32.96 -13.45
CA PRO A 95 41.04 -32.57 -12.39
C PRO A 95 40.56 -31.42 -11.49
N ALA A 96 40.97 -31.56 -10.23
CA ALA A 96 40.92 -30.59 -9.14
C ALA A 96 41.57 -29.23 -9.45
N VAL A 97 41.00 -28.17 -8.88
CA VAL A 97 41.78 -27.03 -8.38
C VAL A 97 41.16 -26.56 -7.05
N ALA A 98 42.01 -26.48 -6.03
CA ALA A 98 41.68 -26.15 -4.64
C ALA A 98 41.56 -24.64 -4.39
N GLU A 99 40.57 -24.26 -3.56
CA GLU A 99 40.58 -23.35 -2.38
C GLU A 99 41.62 -22.20 -2.31
N PRO A 100 41.25 -21.00 -1.77
CA PRO A 100 41.06 -20.91 -0.31
C PRO A 100 39.96 -19.97 0.20
N GLY A 101 39.33 -20.42 1.27
CA GLY A 101 38.32 -19.69 2.04
C GLY A 101 38.78 -18.45 2.81
N LEU A 102 37.77 -17.78 3.36
CA LEU A 102 37.87 -16.82 4.45
C LEU A 102 36.56 -16.90 5.25
N GLY A 103 36.60 -17.41 6.48
CA GLY A 103 35.52 -17.23 7.47
C GLY A 103 35.63 -15.86 8.17
N PRO A 104 35.08 -15.69 9.38
CA PRO A 104 33.66 -15.73 9.75
C PRO A 104 33.19 -14.47 10.54
N ASP A 105 31.85 -14.26 10.59
CA ASP A 105 31.04 -13.54 11.61
C ASP A 105 31.29 -12.02 11.86
N PRO A 106 30.55 -11.29 12.75
CA PRO A 106 29.20 -11.45 13.32
C PRO A 106 28.38 -10.13 13.32
N THR A 107 27.05 -10.16 13.47
CA THR A 107 26.29 -9.23 14.36
C THR A 107 24.79 -9.48 14.29
N LYS A 108 24.26 -9.98 15.41
CA LYS A 108 23.05 -9.53 16.13
C LYS A 108 21.84 -9.13 15.27
N ASP A 109 20.74 -9.87 15.42
CA ASP A 109 19.57 -9.27 16.05
C ASP A 109 18.71 -10.31 16.77
N THR A 110 18.59 -10.07 18.07
CA THR A 110 17.87 -10.86 19.06
C THR A 110 16.41 -10.38 19.08
N ILE A 111 15.49 -11.31 18.83
CA ILE A 111 14.16 -11.50 19.43
C ILE A 111 13.61 -10.32 20.29
N ILE A 112 12.41 -9.84 19.93
CA ILE A 112 11.39 -9.46 20.94
C ILE A 112 10.02 -10.01 20.49
N ASP A 113 9.59 -11.06 21.18
CA ASP A 113 8.23 -11.59 21.20
C ASP A 113 7.43 -10.80 22.25
N VAL A 114 6.43 -10.02 21.83
CA VAL A 114 5.49 -9.33 22.72
C VAL A 114 4.10 -9.94 22.50
N VAL A 115 3.88 -11.11 23.08
CA VAL A 115 2.55 -11.63 23.39
C VAL A 115 2.27 -11.40 24.88
N GLY A 116 1.35 -10.47 25.16
CA GLY A 116 0.84 -10.21 26.51
C GLY A 116 -0.49 -9.45 26.46
N ALA A 117 -1.60 -10.19 26.51
CA ALA A 117 -2.97 -9.66 26.76
C ALA A 117 -3.12 -9.22 28.25
N PRO A 118 -4.29 -8.74 28.77
CA PRO A 118 -5.54 -8.26 28.15
C PRO A 118 -5.97 -6.86 28.70
N LEU A 119 -6.90 -6.15 28.05
CA LEU A 119 -7.64 -5.06 28.71
C LEU A 119 -9.15 -5.20 28.44
N THR A 120 -9.92 -5.29 29.53
CA THR A 120 -11.39 -5.25 29.57
C THR A 120 -11.90 -3.83 29.28
N PRO A 121 -13.11 -3.65 28.71
CA PRO A 121 -13.84 -2.41 28.85
C PRO A 121 -14.96 -2.56 29.89
N ASN A 122 -15.02 -1.60 30.82
CA ASN A 122 -16.15 -1.31 31.67
C ASN A 122 -16.68 0.09 31.27
N SER A 123 -18.00 0.28 31.44
CA SER A 123 -18.86 1.43 31.13
C SER A 123 -19.42 1.51 29.71
#